data_AF-A0AAW1SKC5-F1
#
_entry.id   AF-A0AAW1SKC5-F1
#
_cell.length_a   1.000
_cell.length_b   1.000
_cell.length_c   1.000
_cell.angle_alpha   90.00
_cell.angle_beta   90.00
_cell.angle_gamma   90.00
#
_symmetry.space_group_name_H-M   'P 1'
#
loop_
_entity.id
_entity.type
_entity.pdbx_description
1 polymer ?
#
loop_
_entity_poly.entity_id
_entity_poly.type
_entity_poly.pdbx_seq_one_letter_code
_entity_poly.pdbx_strand_id
1 'polypeptide(L)'
;MEPSRPCLYASLPVPGPHVPVASGAVRQDYGSEFYMLRFKVERCTNPLPHDHTACPAAHHGEKARRRCPLKYRYTGVPCPDFRKGSCKRGDACPWAHGVFECWLHPSKYRTQLCNDGPMCSRPVCFFAHTASELRETDLAAAGPAVSPKSRQGGKEGFAGVDPGV
;
A
#
# COMPACT_ATOMS: atom_id res chain seq x y z
N MET A 1 20.40 -5.86 -23.07
CA MET A 1 19.38 -5.67 -22.02
C MET A 1 19.30 -4.19 -21.72
N GLU A 2 18.27 -3.50 -22.20
CA GLU A 2 18.09 -2.08 -21.91
C GLU A 2 17.85 -1.93 -20.38
N PRO A 3 18.54 -1.02 -19.68
CA PRO A 3 18.24 -0.78 -18.27
C PRO A 3 16.81 -0.27 -18.19
N SER A 4 15.93 -1.09 -17.61
CA SER A 4 14.51 -0.78 -17.47
C SER A 4 14.35 0.64 -16.91
N ARG A 5 13.70 1.53 -17.68
CA ARG A 5 13.57 2.96 -17.35
C ARG A 5 13.25 3.14 -15.86
N PRO A 6 13.98 4.02 -15.13
CA PRO A 6 13.68 4.28 -13.74
C PRO A 6 12.24 4.80 -13.60
N CYS A 7 11.57 4.45 -12.50
CA CYS A 7 10.26 5.04 -12.18
C CYS A 7 10.43 6.57 -12.16
N LEU A 8 9.45 7.36 -12.65
CA LEU A 8 9.59 8.82 -12.76
C LEU A 8 9.90 9.50 -11.41
N TYR A 9 9.67 8.79 -10.30
CA TYR A 9 9.96 9.25 -8.94
C TYR A 9 11.24 8.66 -8.32
N ALA A 10 12.00 7.85 -9.05
CA ALA A 10 13.21 7.18 -8.55
C ALA A 10 14.32 8.17 -8.16
N SER A 11 14.28 9.39 -8.69
CA SER A 11 15.24 10.47 -8.39
C SER A 11 14.80 11.39 -7.26
N LEU A 12 13.54 11.32 -6.81
CA LEU A 12 13.09 12.13 -5.69
C LEU A 12 13.56 11.45 -4.39
N PRO A 13 14.16 12.20 -3.44
CA PRO A 13 14.49 11.64 -2.13
C PRO A 13 13.20 11.12 -1.48
N VAL A 14 13.22 9.86 -1.04
CA VAL A 14 12.20 9.37 -0.13
C VAL A 14 12.48 10.08 1.19
N PRO A 15 11.49 10.76 1.81
CA PRO A 15 11.70 11.41 3.10
C PRO A 15 12.32 10.37 4.05
N GLY A 16 13.49 10.72 4.60
CA GLY A 16 14.21 9.80 5.47
C GLY A 16 13.40 9.49 6.74
N PRO A 17 13.72 8.39 7.44
CA PRO A 17 13.23 8.20 8.79
C PRO A 17 13.88 9.26 9.68
N HIS A 18 13.23 10.39 9.91
CA HIS A 18 13.65 11.40 10.89
C HIS A 18 12.39 11.73 11.69
N VAL A 19 12.34 11.65 13.01
CA VAL A 19 13.31 11.73 14.11
C VAL A 19 12.67 10.91 15.27
N PRO A 20 13.35 10.60 16.39
CA PRO A 20 12.69 9.97 17.53
C PRO A 20 11.58 10.90 18.02
N VAL A 21 10.34 10.44 17.91
CA VAL A 21 9.16 11.18 18.33
C VAL A 21 9.16 11.18 19.86
N ALA A 22 9.50 12.32 20.46
CA ALA A 22 9.13 12.60 21.84
C ALA A 22 7.60 12.49 21.94
N SER A 23 7.15 11.74 22.95
CA SER A 23 5.76 11.39 23.27
C SER A 23 4.70 12.38 22.75
N GLY A 24 3.95 11.97 21.72
CA GLY A 24 2.85 12.76 21.15
C GLY A 24 2.70 12.61 19.63
N ALA A 25 2.71 11.37 19.12
CA ALA A 25 2.86 11.04 17.70
C ALA A 25 1.84 11.69 16.76
N VAL A 26 2.22 12.80 16.15
CA VAL A 26 1.60 13.28 14.91
C VAL A 26 2.01 12.32 13.80
N ARG A 27 1.03 11.65 13.19
CA ARG A 27 1.23 10.79 12.01
C ARG A 27 1.89 11.65 10.92
N GLN A 28 3.05 11.25 10.41
CA GLN A 28 3.67 11.95 9.29
C GLN A 28 2.78 11.81 8.06
N ASP A 29 2.06 12.87 7.70
CA ASP A 29 1.20 12.89 6.53
C ASP A 29 2.02 13.25 5.29
N TYR A 30 2.62 12.23 4.67
CA TYR A 30 3.29 12.38 3.37
C TYR A 30 2.31 12.57 2.20
N GLY A 31 0.99 12.65 2.49
CA GLY A 31 -0.07 12.72 1.49
C GLY A 31 -0.36 11.37 0.84
N SER A 32 -1.58 11.21 0.32
CA SER A 32 -2.02 9.94 -0.26
C SER A 32 -1.20 9.53 -1.49
N GLU A 33 -0.76 10.49 -2.31
CA GLU A 33 0.05 10.22 -3.50
C GLU A 33 1.34 9.49 -3.17
N PHE A 34 2.02 9.89 -2.10
CA PHE A 34 3.25 9.25 -1.65
C PHE A 34 3.03 7.78 -1.29
N TYR A 35 2.02 7.50 -0.48
CA TYR A 35 1.67 6.13 -0.09
C TYR A 35 1.29 5.28 -1.30
N MET A 36 0.58 5.85 -2.27
CA MET A 36 0.16 5.13 -3.47
C MET A 36 1.33 4.84 -4.42
N LEU A 37 2.21 5.80 -4.65
CA LEU A 37 3.17 5.75 -5.76
C LEU A 37 4.62 5.45 -5.35
N ARG A 38 5.00 5.72 -4.10
CA ARG A 38 6.42 5.74 -3.68
C ARG A 38 6.72 4.89 -2.44
N PHE A 39 5.78 4.76 -1.50
CA PHE A 39 6.00 3.98 -0.27
C PHE A 39 6.32 2.52 -0.60
N LYS A 40 7.48 2.06 -0.11
CA LYS A 40 8.07 0.72 -0.29
C LYS A 40 8.34 0.33 -1.74
N VAL A 41 8.52 1.31 -2.63
CA VAL A 41 8.81 1.07 -4.05
C VAL A 41 10.31 1.10 -4.31
N GLU A 42 10.97 2.21 -3.99
CA GLU A 42 12.40 2.42 -4.25
C GLU A 42 13.26 1.82 -3.14
N ARG A 43 14.43 1.26 -3.48
CA ARG A 43 15.32 0.63 -2.49
C ARG A 43 15.87 1.68 -1.51
N CYS A 44 15.93 1.32 -0.23
CA CYS A 44 16.55 2.16 0.80
C CYS A 44 18.04 2.37 0.50
N THR A 45 18.47 3.64 0.54
CA THR A 45 19.86 4.07 0.36
C THR A 45 20.52 4.51 1.65
N ASN A 46 19.80 4.49 2.78
CA ASN A 46 20.37 4.83 4.09
C ASN A 46 21.41 3.77 4.50
N PRO A 47 22.68 4.15 4.67
CA PRO A 47 23.73 3.21 5.04
C PRO A 47 23.73 2.83 6.53
N LEU A 48 23.02 3.59 7.37
CA LEU A 48 22.98 3.37 8.82
C LEU A 48 21.91 2.34 9.20
N PRO A 49 22.13 1.51 10.24
CA PRO A 49 21.11 0.64 10.80
C PRO A 49 19.87 1.42 11.24
N HIS A 50 18.68 0.93 10.88
CA HIS A 50 17.40 1.54 11.24
C HIS A 50 16.26 0.50 11.16
N ASP A 51 15.10 0.87 11.67
CA ASP A 51 13.91 0.03 11.58
C ASP A 51 13.35 0.01 10.16
N HIS A 52 13.36 -1.16 9.54
CA HIS A 52 12.84 -1.36 8.19
C HIS A 52 11.33 -1.19 8.13
N THR A 53 10.56 -1.48 9.19
CA THR A 53 9.09 -1.37 9.14
C THR A 53 8.65 0.10 9.11
N ALA A 54 9.38 0.96 9.81
CA ALA A 54 9.20 2.40 9.80
C ALA A 54 9.80 3.10 8.56
N CYS A 55 10.78 2.48 7.88
CA CYS A 55 11.39 3.05 6.70
C CYS A 55 10.41 3.09 5.51
N PRO A 56 10.17 4.24 4.87
CA PRO A 56 9.30 4.31 3.69
C PRO A 56 9.92 3.70 2.43
N ALA A 57 11.22 3.41 2.41
CA ALA A 57 11.90 2.78 1.29
C ALA A 57 11.91 1.25 1.41
N ALA A 58 12.13 0.57 0.28
CA ALA A 58 12.12 -0.87 0.17
C ALA A 58 13.44 -1.51 0.67
N HIS A 59 13.34 -2.55 1.47
CA HIS A 59 14.45 -3.37 1.94
C HIS A 59 14.44 -4.75 1.28
N HIS A 60 15.62 -5.38 1.20
CA HIS A 60 15.72 -6.72 0.64
C HIS A 60 14.97 -7.73 1.51
N GLY A 61 14.15 -8.59 0.88
CA GLY A 61 13.43 -9.66 1.56
C GLY A 61 12.22 -9.24 2.40
N GLU A 62 11.92 -7.94 2.52
CA GLU A 62 10.74 -7.51 3.30
C GLU A 62 9.43 -7.78 2.54
N LYS A 63 8.37 -8.06 3.30
CA LYS A 63 7.02 -8.29 2.75
C LYS A 63 6.35 -7.01 2.23
N ALA A 64 6.82 -5.85 2.66
CA ALA A 64 6.22 -4.56 2.34
C ALA A 64 6.68 -3.99 0.98
N ARG A 65 7.75 -4.53 0.38
CA ARG A 65 8.25 -4.11 -0.93
C ARG A 65 7.16 -4.19 -2.00
N ARG A 66 7.13 -3.19 -2.87
CA ARG A 66 6.14 -3.03 -3.95
C ARG A 66 6.80 -2.73 -5.29
N ARG A 67 6.11 -3.10 -6.37
CA ARG A 67 6.39 -2.64 -7.73
C ARG A 67 5.84 -1.22 -7.92
N CYS A 68 6.61 -0.35 -8.57
CA CYS A 68 6.18 1.00 -8.96
C CYS A 68 4.93 0.91 -9.86
N PRO A 69 3.76 1.42 -9.43
CA PRO A 69 2.52 1.32 -10.21
C PRO A 69 2.55 2.13 -11.52
N LEU A 70 3.48 3.09 -11.66
CA LEU A 70 3.71 3.81 -12.92
C LEU A 70 4.59 3.04 -13.91
N LYS A 71 5.40 2.09 -13.42
CA LYS A 71 6.30 1.26 -14.25
C LYS A 71 5.67 -0.07 -14.62
N TYR A 72 4.91 -0.66 -13.71
CA TYR A 72 4.29 -1.98 -13.88
C TYR A 72 2.77 -1.86 -13.73
N ARG A 73 2.04 -2.33 -14.73
CA ARG A 73 0.58 -2.41 -14.68
C ARG A 73 0.16 -3.65 -13.92
N TYR A 74 -0.35 -3.47 -12.71
CA TYR A 74 -1.01 -4.50 -11.93
C TYR A 74 -2.27 -3.94 -11.29
N THR A 75 -3.15 -4.82 -10.86
CA THR A 75 -4.42 -4.47 -10.20
C THR A 75 -4.28 -4.61 -8.69
N GLY A 76 -5.13 -3.91 -7.92
CA GLY A 76 -5.30 -4.13 -6.49
C GLY A 76 -6.01 -5.45 -6.13
N VAL A 77 -5.94 -6.47 -6.99
CA VAL A 77 -6.48 -7.82 -6.76
C VAL A 77 -5.30 -8.75 -6.47
N PRO A 78 -5.33 -9.55 -5.39
CA PRO A 78 -4.21 -10.40 -5.00
C PRO A 78 -3.94 -11.52 -6.02
N CYS A 79 -2.67 -11.75 -6.32
CA CYS A 79 -2.22 -12.82 -7.20
C CYS A 79 -2.40 -14.20 -6.55
N PRO A 80 -3.15 -15.14 -7.17
CA PRO A 80 -3.39 -16.46 -6.60
C PRO A 80 -2.11 -17.31 -6.51
N ASP A 81 -1.17 -17.15 -7.44
CA ASP A 81 0.09 -17.90 -7.45
C ASP A 81 1.06 -17.37 -6.40
N PHE A 82 1.17 -16.04 -6.28
CA PHE A 82 2.01 -15.42 -5.26
C PHE A 82 1.57 -15.81 -3.86
N ARG A 83 0.26 -15.92 -3.63
CA ARG A 83 -0.31 -16.41 -2.36
C ARG A 83 0.13 -17.83 -2.02
N LYS A 84 0.40 -18.67 -3.03
CA LYS A 84 0.91 -20.04 -2.85
C LYS A 84 2.43 -20.10 -2.65
N GLY A 85 3.10 -18.95 -2.62
CA GLY A 85 4.53 -18.82 -2.28
C GLY A 85 5.41 -18.36 -3.44
N SER A 86 5.03 -18.54 -4.69
CA SER A 86 5.82 -18.02 -5.82
C SER A 86 4.97 -17.76 -7.06
N CYS A 87 5.20 -16.61 -7.69
CA CYS A 87 4.59 -16.24 -8.96
C CYS A 87 5.64 -16.23 -10.07
N LYS A 88 5.49 -17.11 -11.06
CA LYS A 88 6.45 -17.23 -12.19
C LYS A 88 6.40 -16.04 -13.16
N ARG A 89 5.35 -15.21 -13.10
CA ARG A 89 5.16 -14.03 -13.97
C ARG A 89 6.03 -12.84 -13.54
N GLY A 90 6.65 -12.90 -12.36
CA GLY A 90 7.55 -11.85 -11.87
C GLY A 90 6.88 -10.47 -11.89
N ASP A 91 7.63 -9.45 -12.30
CA ASP A 91 7.12 -8.08 -12.33
C ASP A 91 6.01 -7.85 -13.37
N ALA A 92 5.93 -8.70 -14.40
CA ALA A 92 4.89 -8.64 -15.42
C ALA A 92 3.54 -9.22 -14.95
N CYS A 93 3.44 -9.69 -13.70
CA CYS A 93 2.17 -10.16 -13.13
C CYS A 93 1.13 -9.02 -13.06
N PRO A 94 -0.08 -9.17 -13.64
CA PRO A 94 -1.13 -8.14 -13.59
C PRO A 94 -1.90 -8.08 -12.25
N TRP A 95 -1.51 -8.87 -11.25
CA TRP A 95 -2.13 -8.93 -9.94
C TRP A 95 -1.14 -8.55 -8.84
N ALA A 96 -1.64 -8.06 -7.70
CA ALA A 96 -0.84 -7.64 -6.57
C ALA A 96 -0.08 -8.82 -5.92
N HIS A 97 1.19 -8.59 -5.63
CA HIS A 97 2.10 -9.47 -4.91
C HIS A 97 2.23 -9.01 -3.46
N GLY A 98 1.24 -9.38 -2.65
CA GLY A 98 1.22 -9.10 -1.22
C GLY A 98 0.25 -7.97 -0.84
N VAL A 99 0.16 -7.75 0.48
CA VAL A 99 -0.81 -6.86 1.12
C VAL A 99 -0.58 -5.41 0.72
N PHE A 100 0.68 -4.97 0.72
CA PHE A 100 1.04 -3.59 0.43
C PHE A 100 0.77 -3.22 -1.02
N GLU A 101 1.05 -4.08 -2.00
CA GLU A 101 0.64 -3.83 -3.38
C GLU A 101 -0.88 -3.79 -3.55
N CYS A 102 -1.61 -4.64 -2.84
CA CYS A 102 -3.06 -4.71 -2.93
C CYS A 102 -3.73 -3.44 -2.37
N TRP A 103 -3.35 -3.04 -1.17
CA TRP A 103 -4.05 -2.02 -0.40
C TRP A 103 -3.50 -0.61 -0.56
N LEU A 104 -2.22 -0.46 -0.94
CA LEU A 104 -1.68 0.83 -1.36
C LEU A 104 -1.85 1.07 -2.87
N HIS A 105 -2.53 0.17 -3.59
CA HIS A 105 -2.86 0.40 -4.99
C HIS A 105 -3.69 1.68 -5.15
N PRO A 106 -3.46 2.51 -6.20
CA PRO A 106 -4.21 3.76 -6.40
C PRO A 106 -5.73 3.60 -6.39
N SER A 107 -6.25 2.46 -6.83
CA SER A 107 -7.69 2.13 -6.85
C SER A 107 -8.24 1.54 -5.54
N LYS A 108 -7.43 1.38 -4.49
CA LYS A 108 -7.82 0.75 -3.21
C LYS A 108 -7.45 1.58 -1.99
N TYR A 109 -6.38 2.37 -2.06
CA TYR A 109 -5.88 3.12 -0.92
C TYR A 109 -6.88 4.18 -0.45
N ARG A 110 -7.26 4.14 0.83
CA ARG A 110 -8.22 5.05 1.46
C ARG A 110 -9.57 5.14 0.73
N THR A 111 -10.00 4.07 0.05
CA THR A 111 -11.32 4.02 -0.61
C THR A 111 -12.39 3.40 0.29
N GLN A 112 -12.02 3.04 1.52
CA GLN A 112 -12.91 2.53 2.56
C GLN A 112 -12.49 3.17 3.89
N LEU A 113 -13.45 3.34 4.79
CA LEU A 113 -13.21 3.83 6.15
C LEU A 113 -12.53 2.76 7.00
N CYS A 114 -11.60 3.19 7.85
CA CYS A 114 -10.97 2.37 8.85
C CYS A 114 -11.99 2.03 9.94
N ASN A 115 -12.06 0.77 10.35
CA ASN A 115 -12.97 0.35 11.41
C ASN A 115 -12.67 1.00 12.77
N ASP A 116 -11.38 1.25 13.03
CA ASP A 116 -10.94 1.92 14.27
C ASP A 116 -10.98 3.46 14.15
N GLY A 117 -11.28 3.98 12.95
CA GLY A 117 -11.42 5.41 12.69
C GLY A 117 -10.24 6.23 13.23
N PRO A 118 -10.50 7.39 13.86
CA PRO A 118 -9.45 8.23 14.46
C PRO A 118 -8.62 7.56 15.57
N MET A 119 -9.10 6.46 16.14
CA MET A 119 -8.40 5.72 17.21
C MET A 119 -7.43 4.65 16.68
N CYS A 120 -7.34 4.48 15.35
CA CYS A 120 -6.42 3.54 14.72
C CYS A 120 -4.96 3.88 15.05
N SER A 121 -4.26 2.95 15.71
CA SER A 121 -2.84 3.09 16.09
C SER A 121 -1.87 2.50 15.08
N ARG A 122 -2.35 1.97 13.94
CA ARG A 122 -1.48 1.37 12.92
C ARG A 122 -0.55 2.44 12.32
N PRO A 123 0.78 2.23 12.33
CA PRO A 123 1.74 3.17 11.75
C PRO A 123 1.45 3.45 10.27
N VAL A 124 1.07 2.40 9.54
CA VAL A 124 0.60 2.47 8.16
C VAL A 124 -0.79 1.85 8.08
N CYS A 125 -1.81 2.69 7.99
CA CYS A 125 -3.18 2.24 7.74
C CYS A 125 -3.52 2.46 6.26
N PHE A 126 -4.17 1.47 5.65
CA PHE A 126 -4.59 1.51 4.25
C PHE A 126 -5.95 2.17 4.03
N PHE A 127 -6.69 2.40 5.12
CA PHE A 127 -8.05 2.88 5.12
C PHE A 127 -8.10 4.34 5.61
N ALA A 128 -9.17 5.04 5.28
CA ALA A 128 -9.39 6.43 5.69
C ALA A 128 -9.91 6.48 7.14
N HIS A 129 -9.31 7.28 8.02
CA HIS A 129 -9.79 7.40 9.41
C HIS A 129 -10.94 8.39 9.55
N THR A 130 -11.10 9.28 8.58
CA THR A 130 -12.18 10.27 8.51
C THR A 130 -12.78 10.31 7.11
N ALA A 131 -13.97 10.87 6.97
CA ALA A 131 -14.59 11.08 5.66
C ALA A 131 -13.74 11.99 4.74
N SER A 132 -13.02 12.96 5.31
CA SER A 132 -12.12 13.84 4.57
C SER A 132 -10.89 13.12 4.00
N GLU A 133 -10.48 12.01 4.61
CA GLU A 133 -9.41 11.15 4.10
C GLU A 133 -9.90 10.14 3.04
N LEU A 134 -11.22 9.95 2.92
CA LEU A 134 -11.82 8.97 2.03
C LEU A 134 -11.69 9.42 0.58
N ARG A 135 -11.05 8.58 -0.23
CA ARG A 135 -10.85 8.80 -1.66
C ARG A 135 -11.99 8.16 -2.43
N GLU A 136 -12.69 8.97 -3.20
CA GLU A 136 -13.56 8.48 -4.26
C GLU A 136 -12.69 7.96 -5.41
N THR A 137 -12.91 6.71 -5.81
CA THR A 137 -12.26 6.19 -7.03
C THR A 137 -13.15 6.47 -8.22
N ASP A 138 -12.56 6.78 -9.37
CA ASP A 138 -13.23 6.98 -10.67
C ASP A 138 -14.16 5.82 -11.13
N LEU A 139 -14.23 4.71 -10.38
CA LEU A 139 -15.22 3.65 -10.57
C LEU A 139 -16.66 4.07 -10.22
N ALA A 140 -16.87 5.23 -9.57
CA ALA A 140 -18.20 5.80 -9.34
C ALA A 140 -18.90 6.29 -10.63
N ALA A 141 -18.20 6.34 -11.78
CA ALA A 141 -18.80 6.63 -13.08
C ALA A 141 -19.45 5.40 -13.76
N ALA A 142 -19.44 4.21 -13.12
CA ALA A 142 -20.05 3.00 -13.64
C ALA A 142 -21.17 2.47 -12.72
N GLY A 143 -22.34 3.11 -12.78
CA GLY A 143 -23.63 2.51 -12.38
C GLY A 143 -24.18 2.91 -10.99
N PRO A 144 -25.50 2.79 -10.79
CA PRO A 144 -26.19 3.42 -9.66
C PRO A 144 -25.93 2.70 -8.34
N ALA A 145 -25.87 3.50 -7.27
CA ALA A 145 -25.77 3.04 -5.90
C ALA A 145 -26.93 2.10 -5.54
N VAL A 146 -26.63 0.83 -5.27
CA VAL A 146 -27.53 -0.08 -4.58
C VAL A 146 -27.24 -0.06 -3.08
N SER A 147 -28.24 0.38 -2.31
CA SER A 147 -28.24 0.37 -0.85
C SER A 147 -28.00 -1.03 -0.27
N PRO A 148 -27.39 -1.15 0.93
CA PRO A 148 -26.99 -2.44 1.46
C PRO A 148 -28.20 -3.18 2.04
N LYS A 149 -28.50 -4.36 1.50
CA LYS A 149 -29.29 -5.39 2.21
C LYS A 149 -28.34 -6.41 2.84
N SER A 150 -28.51 -6.59 4.14
CA SER A 150 -27.90 -7.61 4.97
C SER A 150 -28.25 -9.03 4.45
N ARG A 151 -27.23 -9.88 4.22
CA ARG A 151 -27.09 -11.25 4.79
C ARG A 151 -25.99 -12.09 4.11
N GLN A 152 -25.21 -12.73 4.99
CA GLN A 152 -24.58 -14.06 4.91
C GLN A 152 -23.52 -14.39 3.81
N GLY A 153 -22.27 -14.48 4.25
CA GLY A 153 -21.45 -15.69 4.09
C GLY A 153 -20.83 -16.00 2.73
N GLY A 154 -19.75 -15.28 2.38
CA GLY A 154 -18.81 -15.67 1.33
C GLY A 154 -17.38 -15.35 1.78
N LYS A 155 -16.62 -16.37 2.18
CA LYS A 155 -15.23 -16.29 2.66
C LYS A 155 -14.28 -16.08 1.48
N GLU A 156 -14.22 -14.86 0.96
CA GLU A 156 -13.34 -14.49 -0.14
C GLU A 156 -12.01 -14.00 0.43
N GLY A 157 -11.00 -14.87 0.36
CA GLY A 157 -9.78 -14.80 1.15
C GLY A 157 -8.90 -13.57 0.89
N PHE A 158 -8.90 -12.68 1.88
CA PHE A 158 -7.73 -12.40 2.71
C PHE A 158 -8.23 -12.23 4.16
N ALA A 159 -8.78 -13.30 4.72
CA ALA A 159 -9.28 -13.28 6.09
C ALA A 159 -8.10 -13.01 7.05
N GLY A 160 -8.14 -11.85 7.70
CA GLY A 160 -7.54 -11.67 9.02
C GLY A 160 -6.02 -11.74 9.11
N VAL A 161 -5.28 -11.04 8.26
CA VAL A 161 -3.97 -10.54 8.74
C VAL A 161 -4.03 -9.02 8.82
N ASP A 162 -4.33 -8.57 10.03
CA ASP A 162 -3.72 -7.36 10.56
C ASP A 162 -2.20 -7.51 10.36
N PRO A 163 -1.52 -6.72 9.51
CA PRO A 163 -0.07 -6.67 9.51
C PRO A 163 0.34 -5.82 10.71
N GLY A 164 0.05 -6.30 11.91
CA GLY A 164 0.55 -5.77 13.16
C GLY A 164 1.92 -6.37 13.42
N VAL A 165 2.94 -5.83 12.75
CA VAL A 165 4.34 -5.70 13.19
C VAL A 165 5.10 -4.79 12.23
#